data_AF-A0A6V7KAA6-F1
#
_entry.id   AF-A0A6V7KAA6-F1
#
_cell.length_a   1.000
_cell.length_b   1.000
_cell.length_c   1.000
_cell.angle_alpha   90.00
_cell.angle_beta   90.00
_cell.angle_gamma   90.00
#
_symmetry.space_group_name_H-M   'P 1'
#
loop_
_entity.id
_entity.type
_entity.pdbx_description
1 polymer ?
#
loop_
_entity_poly.entity_id
_entity_poly.type
_entity_poly.pdbx_seq_one_letter_code
_entity_poly.pdbx_strand_id
1 'polypeptide(L)' 'VLAIDMDSGDNGEVRYELKKGHGELFKVSRKTGEISLKQDLEGHNREYQLTIAAYDG' A
#
# COMPACT_ATOMS: atom_id res chain seq x y z
N VAL A 1 10.94 -21.76 -30.00
CA VAL A 1 9.59 -21.43 -29.48
C VAL A 1 9.78 -20.52 -28.28
N LEU A 2 9.39 -19.25 -28.38
CA LEU A 2 9.35 -18.33 -27.25
C LEU A 2 7.91 -18.32 -26.75
N ALA A 3 7.65 -18.95 -25.62
CA ALA A 3 6.44 -18.66 -24.87
C ALA A 3 6.73 -17.35 -24.12
N ILE A 4 6.11 -16.25 -24.54
CA ILE A 4 5.93 -15.10 -23.66
C ILE A 4 4.87 -15.57 -22.68
N ASP A 5 5.34 -16.09 -21.56
CA ASP A 5 4.49 -16.53 -20.48
C ASP A 5 3.73 -15.30 -19.95
N MET A 6 2.46 -15.19 -20.35
CA MET A 6 1.51 -14.20 -19.83
C MET A 6 0.91 -14.65 -18.49
N ASP A 7 1.43 -15.73 -17.90
CA ASP A 7 1.03 -16.24 -16.59
C ASP A 7 2.03 -15.74 -15.53
N SER A 8 2.30 -14.42 -15.52
CA SER A 8 3.08 -13.72 -14.50
C SER A 8 2.32 -13.68 -13.15
N GLY A 9 2.04 -14.86 -12.61
CA GLY A 9 1.96 -15.15 -11.20
C GLY A 9 1.00 -14.30 -10.38
N ASP A 10 -0.26 -14.19 -10.78
CA ASP A 10 -1.30 -13.52 -9.97
C ASP A 10 -1.86 -14.42 -8.84
N ASN A 11 -1.13 -15.48 -8.45
CA ASN A 11 -1.51 -16.47 -7.44
C ASN A 11 -0.70 -16.38 -6.13
N GLY A 12 -0.18 -15.20 -5.79
CA GLY A 12 0.49 -14.95 -4.51
C GLY A 12 0.75 -13.48 -4.24
N GLU A 13 -0.06 -12.59 -4.81
CA GLU A 13 0.14 -11.15 -4.65
C GLU A 13 -0.53 -10.67 -3.36
N VAL A 14 0.31 -10.45 -2.33
CA VAL A 14 -0.14 -9.79 -1.09
C VAL A 14 -0.60 -8.38 -1.42
N ARG A 15 -1.85 -8.07 -1.07
CA ARG A 15 -2.48 -6.77 -1.29
C ARG A 15 -2.53 -5.97 0.00
N TYR A 16 -2.11 -4.71 -0.06
CA TYR A 16 -2.09 -3.82 1.10
C TYR A 16 -3.19 -2.75 1.02
N GLU A 17 -3.77 -2.40 2.15
CA GLU A 17 -4.84 -1.41 2.26
C GLU A 17 -4.74 -0.62 3.58
N LEU A 18 -4.86 0.70 3.50
CA LEU A 18 -4.95 1.57 4.68
C LEU A 18 -6.37 1.50 5.25
N LYS A 19 -6.56 0.81 6.37
CA LYS A 19 -7.86 0.60 7.01
C LYS A 19 -8.30 1.76 7.89
N LYS A 20 -7.37 2.31 8.67
CA LYS A 20 -7.63 3.42 9.60
C LYS A 20 -6.41 4.33 9.68
N GLY A 21 -6.66 5.61 9.95
CA GLY A 21 -5.64 6.65 10.01
C GLY A 21 -6.01 7.83 9.12
N HIS A 22 -5.01 8.63 8.78
CA HIS A 22 -5.17 9.87 8.04
C HIS A 22 -5.07 9.59 6.54
N GLY A 23 -6.12 9.03 5.94
CA GLY A 23 -6.14 8.64 4.53
C GLY A 23 -6.02 9.81 3.56
N GLU A 24 -6.31 11.02 4.00
CA GLU A 24 -6.04 12.27 3.30
C GLU A 24 -4.55 12.64 3.30
N LEU A 25 -3.78 12.24 4.32
CA LEU A 25 -2.36 12.55 4.46
C LEU A 25 -1.45 11.43 3.92
N PHE A 26 -1.85 10.18 4.09
CA PHE A 26 -1.03 9.01 3.76
C PHE A 26 -1.70 8.14 2.70
N LYS A 27 -0.88 7.51 1.87
CA LYS A 27 -1.28 6.42 0.98
C LYS A 27 -0.37 5.22 1.20
N VAL A 28 -0.92 4.02 0.96
CA VAL A 28 -0.16 2.77 0.90
C VAL A 28 -0.23 2.23 -0.52
N SER A 29 0.91 1.79 -1.06
CA SER A 29 0.97 1.07 -2.32
C SER A 29 0.34 -0.31 -2.16
N ARG A 30 -0.71 -0.60 -2.94
CA ARG A 30 -1.44 -1.86 -2.86
C ARG A 30 -0.57 -3.09 -3.16
N LYS A 31 0.46 -2.93 -3.99
CA LYS A 31 1.34 -4.03 -4.44
C LYS A 31 2.58 -4.21 -3.56
N THR A 32 3.15 -3.12 -3.05
CA THR A 32 4.44 -3.15 -2.33
C THR A 32 4.31 -2.91 -0.83
N GLY A 33 3.18 -2.38 -0.36
CA GLY A 33 3.00 -1.98 1.03
C GLY A 33 3.72 -0.68 1.41
N GLU A 34 4.40 -0.02 0.46
CA GLU A 34 5.09 1.25 0.71
C GLU A 34 4.13 2.35 1.14
N ILE A 35 4.45 3.03 2.25
CA ILE A 35 3.67 4.15 2.78
C ILE A 35 4.33 5.46 2.34
N SER A 36 3.55 6.36 1.75
CA SER A 36 4.01 7.68 1.32
C SER A 36 3.01 8.77 1.68
N LEU A 37 3.51 10.00 1.75
CA LEU A 37 2.69 11.18 1.98
C LEU A 37 1.98 11.61 0.68
N LYS A 38 0.73 12.05 0.84
CA LYS A 38 -0.06 12.68 -0.23
C LYS A 38 0.18 14.19 -0.29
N GLN A 39 0.56 14.79 0.84
CA GLN A 39 0.81 16.21 1.00
C GLN A 39 1.80 16.44 2.16
N ASP A 40 2.35 17.65 2.22
CA ASP A 40 3.26 18.03 3.29
C ASP A 40 2.55 18.02 4.65
N LEU A 41 3.26 17.54 5.66
CA LEU A 41 2.77 17.54 7.04
C LEU A 41 2.98 18.93 7.63
N GLU A 42 2.04 19.85 7.38
CA GLU A 42 2.05 21.16 8.01
C GLU A 42 1.74 21.02 9.52
N GLY A 43 2.72 21.42 10.33
CA GLY A 43 2.98 20.79 11.62
C GLY A 43 2.19 21.31 12.81
N HIS A 44 1.39 20.42 13.41
CA HIS A 44 1.14 20.40 14.86
C HIS A 44 1.18 18.97 15.44
N ASN A 45 0.88 17.95 14.64
CA ASN A 45 0.92 16.55 15.08
C ASN A 45 2.32 15.96 14.93
N ARG A 46 2.88 15.49 16.05
CA ARG A 46 4.17 14.77 16.09
C ARG A 46 4.05 13.28 15.86
N GLU A 47 2.83 12.74 15.93
CA GLU A 47 2.55 11.32 15.85
C GLU A 47 1.31 11.07 15.00
N TYR A 48 1.38 10.04 14.16
CA TYR A 48 0.27 9.56 13.35
C TYR A 48 0.13 8.06 13.51
N GLN A 49 -1.05 7.62 13.94
CA GLN A 49 -1.36 6.20 14.02
C GLN A 49 -2.04 5.74 12.72
N LEU A 50 -1.46 4.75 12.06
CA LEU A 50 -1.98 4.13 10.84
C LEU A 50 -2.23 2.64 11.08
N THR A 51 -3.31 2.11 10.51
CA THR A 51 -3.61 0.68 10.50
C THR A 51 -3.64 0.19 9.06
N ILE A 52 -2.69 -0.67 8.70
CA ILE A 52 -2.60 -1.30 7.38
C ILE A 52 -3.06 -2.75 7.48
N ALA A 53 -3.93 -3.17 6.57
CA ALA A 53 -4.26 -4.58 6.36
C ALA A 53 -3.45 -5.13 5.18
N ALA A 54 -3.04 -6.38 5.30
CA ALA A 54 -2.46 -7.17 4.23
C ALA A 54 -3.37 -8.38 3.96
N TYR A 55 -3.59 -8.70 2.70
CA TYR A 55 -4.40 -9.84 2.27
C TYR A 55 -3.57 -10.69 1.33
N ASP A 56 -3.48 -11.97 1.64
CA ASP A 56 -2.85 -12.98 0.78
C ASP A 56 -3.93 -13.79 0.06
N GLY A 57 -3.61 -14.28 -1.14
CA GLY A 57 -4.51 -15.01 -2.03
C GLY A 57 -4.60 -16.50 -1.73
#